data_AF-A0A3C1NMZ8-F1
#
_entry.id   AF-A0A3C1NMZ8-F1
#
_cell.length_a   1.000
_cell.length_b   1.000
_cell.length_c   1.000
_cell.angle_alpha   90.00
_cell.angle_beta   90.00
_cell.angle_gamma   90.00
#
_symmetry.space_group_name_H-M   'P 1'
#
loop_
_entity.id
_entity.type
_entity.pdbx_description
1 polymer ?
#
loop_
_entity_poly.entity_id
_entity_poly.type
_entity_poly.pdbx_seq_one_letter_code
_entity_poly.pdbx_strand_id
1 'polypeptide(L)' 'MIHPHTYIHPNAKLAPNVKVDPFSVIHQNVEIGEGTWIGSNVTIMEGARIGKNCRIFPGAVIAGIPQDLKYEG' A
#
# COMPACT_ATOMS: atom_id res chain seq x y z
N MET A 1 11.00 -2.00 -8.32
CA MET A 1 10.37 -2.32 -9.63
C MET A 1 8.88 -2.36 -9.38
N ILE A 2 8.15 -1.48 -10.06
CA ILE A 2 6.70 -1.41 -9.98
C ILE A 2 6.17 -2.10 -11.24
N HIS A 3 5.35 -3.12 -11.06
CA HIS A 3 4.79 -3.86 -12.19
C HIS A 3 3.79 -2.98 -12.97
N PRO A 4 3.73 -3.03 -14.32
CA PRO A 4 2.85 -2.18 -15.12
C PRO A 4 1.35 -2.35 -14.81
N HIS A 5 0.94 -3.50 -14.27
CA HIS A 5 -0.46 -3.79 -13.91
C HIS A 5 -0.79 -3.44 -12.44
N THR A 6 -0.06 -2.52 -11.82
CA THR A 6 -0.42 -1.96 -10.50
C THR A 6 -1.21 -0.68 -10.69
N TYR A 7 -2.12 -0.39 -9.75
CA TYR A 7 -2.65 0.97 -9.61
C TYR A 7 -1.96 1.66 -8.44
N ILE A 8 -1.36 2.83 -8.70
CA ILE A 8 -0.76 3.67 -7.68
C ILE A 8 -1.31 5.07 -7.87
N HIS A 9 -1.99 5.58 -6.86
CA HIS A 9 -2.51 6.95 -6.90
C HIS A 9 -1.34 7.96 -7.04
N PRO A 10 -1.45 9.00 -7.88
CA PRO A 10 -0.36 9.96 -8.12
C PRO A 10 0.16 10.66 -6.86
N ASN A 11 -0.69 10.83 -5.84
CA ASN A 11 -0.33 11.45 -4.56
C ASN A 11 0.25 10.47 -3.53
N ALA A 12 0.40 9.18 -3.85
CA ALA A 12 1.09 8.23 -2.99
C ALA A 12 2.61 8.45 -3.05
N LYS A 13 3.28 8.37 -1.90
CA LYS A 13 4.73 8.59 -1.78
C LYS A 13 5.45 7.28 -1.53
N LEU A 14 6.11 6.76 -2.55
CA LEU A 14 6.90 5.54 -2.47
C LEU A 14 8.38 5.90 -2.61
N ALA A 15 9.23 5.30 -1.77
CA ALA A 15 10.68 5.40 -1.95
C ALA A 15 11.13 4.73 -3.27
N PRO A 16 12.25 5.18 -3.91
CA PRO A 16 12.66 4.73 -5.24
C PRO A 16 12.87 3.22 -5.44
N ASN A 17 13.17 2.48 -4.37
CA ASN A 17 13.46 1.04 -4.40
C ASN A 17 12.29 0.15 -3.93
N VAL A 18 11.10 0.72 -3.73
CA VAL A 18 9.89 -0.07 -3.44
C VAL A 18 9.60 -1.02 -4.60
N LYS A 19 9.19 -2.25 -4.26
CA LYS A 19 8.73 -3.26 -5.22
C LYS A 19 7.24 -3.46 -5.04
N VAL A 20 6.49 -3.39 -6.14
CA VAL A 20 5.05 -3.60 -6.14
C VAL A 20 4.71 -4.60 -7.22
N ASP A 21 4.19 -5.74 -6.79
CA ASP A 21 3.79 -6.85 -7.64
C ASP A 21 2.38 -6.61 -8.24
N PRO A 22 2.03 -7.31 -9.34
CA PRO A 22 0.83 -7.02 -10.13
C PRO A 22 -0.48 -6.94 -9.34
N PHE A 23 -1.43 -6.16 -9.86
CA PHE A 23 -2.80 -6.04 -9.38
C PHE A 23 -2.94 -5.49 -7.95
N SER A 24 -1.85 -4.98 -7.39
CA SER A 24 -1.89 -4.22 -6.14
C SER A 24 -2.42 -2.82 -6.37
N VAL A 25 -3.17 -2.31 -5.39
CA VAL A 25 -3.82 -1.00 -5.40
C VAL A 25 -3.29 -0.18 -4.23
N ILE A 26 -2.69 0.97 -4.53
CA ILE A 26 -2.18 1.91 -3.53
C ILE A 26 -2.95 3.23 -3.65
N HIS A 27 -3.72 3.56 -2.61
CA HIS A 27 -4.55 4.76 -2.57
C HIS A 27 -3.77 6.05 -2.28
N GLN A 28 -4.47 7.19 -2.32
CA GLN A 28 -3.90 8.50 -1.99
C GLN A 28 -3.43 8.58 -0.52
N ASN A 29 -2.57 9.54 -0.21
CA ASN A 29 -2.08 9.78 1.16
C ASN A 29 -1.43 8.53 1.81
N VAL A 30 -0.84 7.67 1.00
CA VAL A 30 -0.03 6.52 1.46
C VAL A 30 1.45 6.90 1.42
N GLU A 31 2.23 6.48 2.42
CA GLU A 31 3.69 6.59 2.43
C GLU A 31 4.33 5.22 2.65
N ILE A 32 5.30 4.85 1.82
CA ILE A 32 5.99 3.56 1.86
C ILE A 32 7.51 3.77 1.85
N GLY A 33 8.16 3.27 2.90
CA GLY A 33 9.60 3.35 3.11
C GLY A 33 10.44 2.47 2.17
N GLU A 34 11.74 2.78 2.13
CA GLU A 34 12.71 2.11 1.26
C GLU A 34 12.80 0.60 1.52
N GLY A 35 13.09 -0.17 0.47
CA GLY A 35 13.32 -1.62 0.56
C GLY A 35 12.06 -2.44 0.83
N THR A 36 10.90 -1.80 0.96
CA THR A 36 9.62 -2.49 1.16
C THR A 36 9.15 -3.18 -0.12
N TRP A 37 8.64 -4.40 0.05
CA TRP A 37 8.03 -5.21 -1.00
C TRP A 37 6.53 -5.41 -0.72
N ILE A 38 5.74 -5.14 -1.75
CA ILE A 38 4.29 -5.32 -1.79
C ILE A 38 3.98 -6.46 -2.77
N GLY A 39 3.48 -7.58 -2.26
CA GLY A 39 3.07 -8.74 -3.05
C GLY A 39 1.79 -8.50 -3.86
N SER A 40 1.45 -9.43 -4.76
CA SER A 40 0.34 -9.26 -5.70
C SER A 40 -1.02 -9.14 -5.00
N ASN A 41 -1.97 -8.42 -5.61
CA ASN A 41 -3.33 -8.26 -5.10
C ASN A 41 -3.40 -7.68 -3.66
N VAL A 42 -2.44 -6.84 -3.28
CA VAL A 42 -2.49 -6.12 -2.00
C VAL A 42 -3.25 -4.81 -2.18
N THR A 43 -4.09 -4.47 -1.20
CA THR A 43 -4.81 -3.19 -1.15
C THR A 43 -4.28 -2.35 0.02
N ILE A 44 -3.65 -1.22 -0.28
CA ILE A 44 -3.17 -0.25 0.72
C ILE A 44 -4.08 0.97 0.66
N MET A 45 -4.92 1.11 1.68
CA MET A 45 -5.94 2.14 1.75
C MET A 45 -5.38 3.48 2.23
N GLU A 46 -6.19 4.52 2.08
CA GLU A 46 -5.82 5.90 2.36
C GLU A 46 -5.27 6.09 3.79
N GLY A 47 -4.21 6.91 3.93
CA GLY A 47 -3.61 7.24 5.23
C GLY A 47 -2.57 6.23 5.74
N ALA A 48 -2.34 5.09 5.08
CA ALA A 48 -1.35 4.13 5.52
C ALA A 48 0.08 4.72 5.58
N ARG A 49 0.84 4.34 6.63
CA ARG A 49 2.27 4.67 6.81
C ARG A 49 3.05 3.38 7.02
N ILE A 50 3.78 2.95 5.98
CA ILE A 50 4.54 1.70 5.99
C ILE A 50 6.03 2.04 6.06
N GLY A 51 6.72 1.43 7.03
CA GLY A 51 8.14 1.65 7.26
C GLY A 51 9.05 1.08 6.17
N LYS A 52 10.34 1.02 6.50
CA LYS A 52 11.39 0.45 5.62
C LYS A 52 11.46 -1.06 5.77
N ASN A 53 11.89 -1.74 4.70
CA ASN A 53 12.17 -3.18 4.69
C ASN A 53 11.00 -4.07 5.12
N CYS A 54 9.77 -3.60 4.92
CA CYS A 54 8.58 -4.41 5.19
C CYS A 54 8.34 -5.42 4.06
N ARG A 55 7.66 -6.52 4.39
CA ARG A 55 7.15 -7.49 3.42
C ARG A 55 5.66 -7.67 3.63
N ILE A 56 4.87 -7.24 2.65
CA ILE A 56 3.42 -7.36 2.68
C ILE A 56 3.03 -8.43 1.67
N PHE A 57 2.46 -9.51 2.18
CA PHE A 57 2.16 -10.70 1.39
C PHE A 57 0.87 -10.56 0.58
N PRO A 58 0.71 -11.36 -0.50
CA PRO A 58 -0.44 -11.27 -1.38
C PRO A 58 -1.79 -11.32 -0.68
N GLY A 59 -2.75 -10.52 -1.15
CA GLY A 59 -4.12 -10.47 -0.62
C GLY A 59 -4.31 -9.67 0.67
N ALA A 60 -3.26 -9.06 1.22
CA ALA A 60 -3.39 -8.22 2.40
C ALA A 60 -4.18 -6.93 2.12
N VAL A 61 -4.97 -6.50 3.11
CA VAL A 61 -5.63 -5.19 3.13
C VAL A 61 -5.11 -4.39 4.33
N ILE A 62 -4.55 -3.21 4.06
CA ILE A 62 -3.92 -2.35 5.08
C ILE A 62 -4.66 -1.02 5.17
N ALA A 63 -4.84 -0.53 6.40
CA ALA A 63 -5.53 0.73 6.71
C ALA A 63 -7.01 0.76 6.27
N GLY A 64 -7.67 -0.40 6.28
CA GLY A 64 -9.12 -0.47 6.07
C GLY A 64 -9.88 0.34 7.11
N ILE A 65 -11.06 0.84 6.71
CA ILE A 65 -11.98 1.54 7.62
C ILE A 65 -12.23 0.66 8.85
N PRO A 66 -12.08 1.20 10.08
CA PRO A 66 -12.36 0.44 11.29
C PRO A 66 -13.77 -0.15 11.28
N GLN A 67 -13.88 -1.40 11.74
CA GLN A 67 -15.17 -2.07 11.89
C GLN A 67 -15.84 -1.77 13.25
N ASP A 68 -15.26 -0.85 14.03
CA ASP A 68 -15.86 -0.39 15.28
C ASP A 68 -17.11 0.46 14.96
N LEU A 69 -18.22 0.12 15.59
CA LEU A 69 -19.50 0.84 15.43
C LEU A 69 -19.43 2.31 15.87
N LYS A 70 -18.43 2.68 16.67
CA LYS A 70 -18.20 4.05 17.15
C LYS A 70 -17.35 4.89 16.19
N TYR A 71 -16.89 4.32 15.08
CA TYR A 71 -16.10 5.05 14.10
C TYR A 71 -16.99 6.03 13.31
N GLU A 72 -16.67 7.32 13.35
CA GLU A 72 -17.48 8.40 12.74
C GLU A 72 -16.84 9.03 11.48
N GLY A 73 -15.71 8.48 11.00
CA GLY A 73 -14.94 9.05 9.89
C GLY A 73 -13.69 9.78 10.36
#